data_AF-A0A4T0UJV8-F1
#
_entry.id   AF-A0A4T0UJV8-F1
#
_cell.length_a   1.000
_cell.length_b   1.000
_cell.length_c   1.000
_cell.angle_alpha   90.00
_cell.angle_beta   90.00
_cell.angle_gamma   90.00
#
_symmetry.space_group_name_H-M   'P 1'
#
loop_
_entity.id
_entity.type
_entity.pdbx_description
1 polymer ?
#
loop_
_entity_poly.entity_id
_entity_poly.type
_entity_poly.pdbx_seq_one_letter_code
_entity_poly.pdbx_strand_id
1 'polypeptide(L)'
;MTGRPAADGPGRDEPDVMEMLMSWQVTLDKLELDVLRVESALARGRTPEIEPWQPDPHLGALPAPLRPRAEQLCRRQTEAAERLADKLHQVHREQALADTVSRLSGRSVDPIYVDRAL
;
A
#
# COMPACT_ATOMS: atom_id res chain seq x y z
N MET A 1 59.94 -10.66 -26.62
CA MET A 1 58.80 -9.90 -27.16
C MET A 1 57.79 -10.90 -27.72
N THR A 2 56.90 -11.43 -26.87
CA THR A 2 55.72 -12.18 -27.32
C THR A 2 54.66 -12.07 -26.22
N GLY A 3 53.50 -11.51 -26.59
CA GLY A 3 52.47 -11.05 -25.68
C GLY A 3 51.79 -12.16 -24.90
N ARG A 4 51.56 -11.86 -23.62
CA ARG A 4 50.72 -12.60 -22.68
C ARG A 4 49.26 -12.53 -23.16
N PRO A 5 48.54 -13.65 -23.35
CA PRO A 5 47.12 -13.59 -23.65
C PRO A 5 46.38 -13.00 -22.44
N ALA A 6 45.55 -11.99 -22.74
CA ALA A 6 44.64 -11.37 -21.79
C ALA A 6 43.67 -12.45 -21.28
N ALA A 7 43.62 -12.61 -19.96
CA ALA A 7 42.56 -13.36 -19.31
C ALA A 7 41.26 -12.56 -19.49
N ASP A 8 40.45 -12.97 -20.46
CA ASP A 8 39.06 -12.59 -20.56
C ASP A 8 38.33 -13.30 -19.41
N GLY A 9 38.18 -12.60 -18.28
CA GLY A 9 37.44 -13.10 -17.14
C GLY A 9 35.94 -12.97 -17.44
N PRO A 10 35.10 -13.98 -17.11
CA PRO A 10 33.67 -13.85 -17.34
C PRO A 10 33.12 -12.66 -16.56
N GLY A 11 32.35 -11.82 -17.25
CA GLY A 11 31.78 -10.56 -16.78
C GLY A 11 31.09 -10.70 -15.42
N ARG A 12 31.51 -9.86 -14.47
CA ARG A 12 31.10 -9.85 -13.06
C ARG A 12 29.91 -8.93 -12.77
N ASP A 13 29.00 -8.77 -13.72
CA ASP A 13 27.86 -7.85 -13.58
C ASP A 13 26.50 -8.50 -13.90
N GLU A 14 26.38 -9.83 -13.87
CA GLU A 14 25.06 -10.44 -13.72
C GLU A 14 24.67 -10.35 -12.23
N PRO A 15 23.60 -9.61 -11.88
CA PRO A 15 23.13 -9.55 -10.50
C PRO A 15 22.82 -10.97 -10.04
N ASP A 16 23.31 -11.35 -8.86
CA ASP A 16 23.04 -12.66 -8.30
C ASP A 16 21.52 -12.83 -8.19
N VAL A 17 20.97 -13.74 -8.99
CA VAL A 17 19.54 -14.00 -9.07
C VAL A 17 18.97 -14.34 -7.69
N MET A 18 19.78 -14.96 -6.82
CA MET A 18 19.40 -15.26 -5.45
C MET A 18 19.32 -14.00 -4.59
N GLU A 19 20.27 -13.08 -4.71
CA GLU A 19 20.24 -11.79 -4.00
C GLU A 19 19.03 -10.95 -4.42
N MET A 20 18.74 -10.90 -5.72
CA MET A 20 17.54 -10.24 -6.25
C MET A 20 16.25 -10.89 -5.72
N LEU A 21 16.18 -12.23 -5.72
CA LEU A 21 15.03 -12.96 -5.18
C LEU A 21 14.80 -12.64 -3.70
N MET A 22 15.85 -12.65 -2.89
CA MET A 22 15.79 -12.31 -1.47
C MET A 22 15.36 -10.86 -1.25
N SER A 23 15.88 -9.93 -2.05
CA SER A 23 15.53 -8.51 -1.98
C SER A 23 14.05 -8.26 -2.29
N TRP A 24 13.52 -8.96 -3.29
CA TRP A 24 12.08 -8.94 -3.60
C TRP A 24 11.22 -9.59 -2.52
N GLN A 25 11.67 -10.69 -1.91
CA GLN A 25 10.96 -11.31 -0.80
C GLN A 25 10.83 -10.34 0.37
N VAL A 26 11.93 -9.72 0.79
CA VAL A 26 11.93 -8.72 1.87
C VAL A 26 11.03 -7.53 1.54
N THR A 27 11.06 -7.07 0.29
CA THR A 27 10.18 -5.97 -0.14
C THR A 27 8.71 -6.36 -0.10
N LEU A 28 8.36 -7.55 -0.60
CA LEU A 28 6.99 -8.05 -0.54
C LEU A 28 6.52 -8.27 0.89
N ASP A 29 7.38 -8.74 1.80
CA ASP A 29 7.06 -8.89 3.22
C ASP A 29 6.69 -7.54 3.85
N LYS A 30 7.47 -6.48 3.57
CA LYS A 30 7.18 -5.13 4.06
C LYS A 30 5.84 -4.61 3.52
N LEU A 31 5.61 -4.76 2.22
CA LEU A 31 4.36 -4.33 1.59
C LEU A 31 3.15 -5.09 2.13
N GLU A 32 3.29 -6.39 2.39
CA GLU A 32 2.23 -7.20 3.01
C GLU A 32 1.91 -6.73 4.43
N LEU A 33 2.92 -6.38 5.22
CA LEU A 33 2.71 -5.81 6.55
C LEU A 33 1.99 -4.46 6.48
N ASP A 34 2.32 -3.60 5.53
CA ASP A 34 1.64 -2.32 5.35
C ASP A 34 0.18 -2.51 4.93
N VAL A 35 -0.10 -3.44 4.02
CA VAL A 35 -1.47 -3.79 3.65
C VAL A 35 -2.26 -4.34 4.85
N LEU A 36 -1.65 -5.20 5.66
CA LEU A 36 -2.29 -5.69 6.89
C LEU A 36 -2.61 -4.55 7.86
N ARG A 37 -1.71 -3.57 8.02
CA ARG A 37 -1.96 -2.37 8.84
C ARG A 37 -3.13 -1.57 8.31
N VAL A 38 -3.19 -1.34 6.99
CA VAL A 38 -4.30 -0.63 6.33
C VAL A 38 -5.62 -1.37 6.55
N GLU A 39 -5.68 -2.66 6.24
CA GLU A 39 -6.87 -3.49 6.43
C GLU A 39 -7.34 -3.47 7.90
N SER A 40 -6.40 -3.52 8.84
CA SER A 40 -6.69 -3.49 10.28
C SER A 40 -7.20 -2.13 10.76
N ALA A 41 -6.63 -1.03 10.25
CA ALA A 41 -7.10 0.33 10.54
C ALA A 41 -8.51 0.54 9.97
N LEU A 42 -8.73 0.13 8.72
CA LEU A 42 -10.04 0.17 8.08
C LEU A 42 -11.08 -0.62 8.87
N ALA A 43 -10.77 -1.84 9.33
CA ALA A 43 -11.68 -2.65 10.14
C ALA A 43 -12.08 -1.95 11.45
N ARG A 44 -11.18 -1.15 12.04
CA ARG A 44 -11.43 -0.36 13.25
C ARG A 44 -12.00 1.03 13.00
N GLY A 45 -12.27 1.39 11.73
CA GLY A 45 -12.75 2.73 11.37
C GLY A 45 -11.74 3.84 11.60
N ARG A 46 -10.43 3.52 11.65
CA ARG A 46 -9.35 4.50 11.80
C ARG A 46 -8.71 4.81 10.45
N THR A 47 -8.11 5.99 10.36
CA THR A 47 -7.25 6.35 9.23
C THR A 47 -5.94 5.56 9.35
N PRO A 48 -5.53 4.83 8.30
CA PRO A 48 -4.24 4.17 8.30
C PRO A 48 -3.11 5.19 8.17
N GLU A 49 -2.09 5.06 9.01
CA GLU A 49 -0.81 5.75 8.85
C GLU A 49 0.13 4.83 8.06
N ILE A 50 0.38 5.16 6.80
CA ILE A 50 1.34 4.46 5.95
C ILE A 50 2.27 5.48 5.29
N GLU A 51 3.54 5.12 5.21
CA GLU A 51 4.48 5.87 4.37
C GLU A 51 4.23 5.52 2.90
N PRO A 52 4.23 6.51 2.00
CA PRO A 52 4.14 6.24 0.57
C PRO A 52 5.27 5.30 0.13
N TRP A 53 4.90 4.15 -0.45
CA TRP A 53 5.89 3.20 -0.93
C TRP A 53 6.75 3.82 -2.03
N GLN A 54 8.07 3.72 -1.88
CA GLN A 54 9.04 4.08 -2.89
C GLN A 54 9.78 2.81 -3.33
N PRO A 55 9.70 2.41 -4.60
CA PRO A 55 10.43 1.25 -5.08
C PRO A 55 11.93 1.52 -5.08
N ASP A 56 12.70 0.57 -4.55
CA ASP A 56 14.16 0.63 -4.60
C ASP A 56 14.62 0.50 -6.06
N PRO A 57 15.42 1.45 -6.61
CA PRO A 57 15.91 1.36 -7.98
C PRO A 57 16.78 0.12 -8.23
N HIS A 58 17.34 -0.49 -7.19
CA HIS A 58 18.18 -1.69 -7.28
C HIS A 58 17.39 -3.00 -7.26
N LEU A 59 16.05 -2.96 -7.08
CA LEU A 59 15.24 -4.17 -6.96
C LEU A 59 15.15 -4.98 -8.26
N GLY A 60 15.39 -4.35 -9.42
CA GLY A 60 15.34 -5.01 -10.71
C GLY A 60 13.92 -5.49 -11.08
N ALA A 61 13.81 -6.41 -12.03
CA ALA A 61 12.52 -6.97 -12.45
C ALA A 61 12.00 -8.01 -11.44
N LEU A 62 10.67 -8.05 -11.23
CA LEU A 62 10.03 -9.03 -10.34
C LEU A 62 10.32 -10.48 -10.81
N PRO A 63 10.93 -11.33 -9.98
CA PRO A 63 11.17 -12.74 -10.30
C PRO A 63 9.86 -13.49 -10.56
N ALA A 64 9.84 -14.31 -11.62
CA ALA A 64 8.70 -15.16 -11.98
C ALA A 64 8.08 -15.97 -10.81
N PRO A 65 8.85 -16.60 -9.90
CA PRO A 65 8.25 -17.36 -8.78
C PRO A 65 7.49 -16.48 -7.77
N LEU A 66 7.77 -15.18 -7.70
CA LEU A 66 7.10 -14.24 -6.79
C LEU A 66 5.88 -13.58 -7.42
N ARG A 67 5.64 -13.77 -8.72
CA ARG A 67 4.50 -13.17 -9.44
C ARG A 67 3.15 -13.51 -8.81
N PRO A 68 2.82 -14.78 -8.49
CA PRO A 68 1.50 -15.09 -7.91
C PRO A 68 1.29 -14.40 -6.55
N ARG A 69 2.37 -14.28 -5.76
CA ARG A 69 2.36 -13.59 -4.47
C ARG A 69 2.10 -12.09 -4.64
N ALA A 70 2.81 -11.45 -5.57
CA ALA A 70 2.63 -10.03 -5.88
C ALA A 70 1.21 -9.74 -6.40
N GLU A 71 0.65 -10.61 -7.27
CA GLU A 71 -0.72 -10.46 -7.77
C GLU A 71 -1.77 -10.57 -6.65
N GLN A 72 -1.58 -11.52 -5.73
CA GLN A 72 -2.44 -11.65 -4.55
C GLN A 72 -2.38 -10.39 -3.67
N LEU A 73 -1.19 -9.81 -3.50
CA LEU A 73 -1.00 -8.58 -2.75
C LEU A 73 -1.68 -7.38 -3.43
N CYS A 74 -1.49 -7.21 -4.74
CA CYS A 74 -2.16 -6.14 -5.51
C CYS A 74 -3.68 -6.25 -5.42
N ARG A 75 -4.25 -7.45 -5.51
CA ARG A 75 -5.69 -7.64 -5.34
C ARG A 75 -6.18 -7.17 -3.98
N ARG A 76 -5.48 -7.52 -2.89
CA ARG A 76 -5.83 -7.06 -1.54
C ARG A 76 -5.74 -5.54 -1.40
N GLN A 77 -4.74 -4.92 -2.03
CA GLN A 77 -4.63 -3.46 -2.08
C GLN A 77 -5.83 -2.81 -2.77
N THR A 78 -6.27 -3.36 -3.91
CA THR A 78 -7.46 -2.88 -4.62
C THR A 78 -8.71 -3.02 -3.76
N GLU A 79 -8.93 -4.19 -3.14
CA GLU A 79 -10.08 -4.42 -2.25
C GLU A 79 -10.07 -3.46 -1.05
N ALA A 80 -8.89 -3.16 -0.47
CA ALA A 80 -8.77 -2.20 0.61
C ALA A 80 -9.07 -0.76 0.15
N ALA A 81 -8.59 -0.38 -1.05
CA ALA A 81 -8.86 0.93 -1.64
C ALA A 81 -10.36 1.12 -1.96
N GLU A 82 -11.02 0.10 -2.49
CA GLU A 82 -12.47 0.10 -2.73
C GLU A 82 -13.25 0.30 -1.43
N ARG A 83 -12.91 -0.47 -0.37
CA ARG A 83 -13.54 -0.30 0.96
C ARG A 83 -13.32 1.10 1.54
N LEU A 84 -12.16 1.70 1.32
CA LEU A 84 -11.90 3.07 1.76
C LEU A 84 -12.78 4.07 0.99
N ALA A 85 -12.90 3.93 -0.33
CA ALA A 85 -13.76 4.78 -1.15
C ALA A 85 -15.25 4.65 -0.74
N ASP A 86 -15.73 3.44 -0.50
CA ASP A 86 -17.09 3.19 -0.03
C ASP A 86 -17.37 3.88 1.30
N LYS A 87 -16.43 3.81 2.25
CA LYS A 87 -16.55 4.50 3.54
C LYS A 87 -16.60 6.01 3.38
N LEU A 88 -15.75 6.59 2.53
CA LEU A 88 -15.77 8.02 2.25
C LEU A 88 -17.12 8.44 1.65
N HIS A 89 -17.68 7.66 0.72
CA HIS A 89 -19.01 7.93 0.18
C HIS A 89 -20.11 7.88 1.24
N GLN A 90 -20.09 6.92 2.17
CA GLN A 90 -21.07 6.86 3.27
C GLN A 90 -20.96 8.10 4.17
N VAL A 91 -19.75 8.49 4.57
CA VAL A 91 -19.52 9.69 5.39
C VAL A 91 -20.03 10.96 4.70
N HIS A 92 -19.77 11.12 3.39
CA HIS A 92 -20.29 12.27 2.64
C HIS A 92 -21.82 12.29 2.55
N ARG A 93 -22.47 11.12 2.42
CA ARG A 93 -23.94 11.04 2.42
C ARG A 93 -24.53 11.40 3.79
N GLU A 94 -23.92 10.95 4.87
CA GLU A 94 -24.32 11.30 6.24
C GLU A 94 -24.20 12.81 6.48
N GLN A 95 -23.08 13.42 6.06
CA GLN A 95 -22.89 14.88 6.11
C GLN A 95 -23.96 15.62 5.31
N ALA A 96 -24.24 15.20 4.07
CA ALA A 96 -25.23 15.85 3.21
C ALA A 96 -26.66 15.76 3.78
N LEU A 97 -27.01 14.64 4.44
CA LEU A 97 -28.28 14.49 5.14
C LEU A 97 -28.36 15.37 6.38
N ALA A 98 -27.30 15.42 7.20
CA ALA A 98 -27.23 16.29 8.38
C ALA A 98 -27.39 17.77 8.01
N ASP A 99 -26.72 18.21 6.95
CA ASP A 99 -26.84 19.58 6.43
C ASP A 99 -28.25 19.90 5.96
N THR A 100 -28.90 18.93 5.30
CA THR A 100 -30.27 19.12 4.78
C THR A 100 -31.29 19.17 5.91
N VAL A 101 -31.16 18.31 6.93
CA VAL A 101 -32.00 18.36 8.14
C VAL A 101 -31.79 19.66 8.91
N SER A 102 -30.54 20.12 9.05
CA SER A 102 -30.21 21.41 9.68
C SER A 102 -30.89 22.58 8.96
N ARG A 103 -30.80 22.64 7.62
CA ARG A 103 -31.46 23.67 6.81
C ARG A 103 -32.99 23.64 6.87
N LEU A 104 -33.60 22.45 6.84
CA LEU A 104 -35.06 22.30 6.83
C LEU A 104 -35.70 22.45 8.22
N SER A 105 -34.98 22.11 9.29
CA SER A 105 -35.54 22.16 10.64
C SER A 105 -35.68 23.58 11.20
N GLY A 106 -35.04 24.59 10.59
CA GLY A 106 -35.16 26.02 10.96
C GLY A 106 -34.77 26.37 12.40
N ARG A 107 -34.30 25.38 13.17
CA ARG A 107 -33.86 25.50 14.55
C ARG A 107 -32.34 25.39 14.51
N SER A 108 -31.67 26.39 15.06
CA SER A 108 -30.25 26.33 15.37
C SER A 108 -30.07 25.26 16.45
N VAL A 109 -30.03 23.99 16.01
CA VAL A 109 -29.55 22.88 16.83
C VAL A 109 -28.06 22.92 16.66
N ASP A 110 -27.38 23.46 17.67
CA ASP A 110 -25.92 23.41 17.73
C ASP A 110 -25.52 21.94 17.64
N PRO A 111 -24.85 21.48 16.57
CA PRO A 111 -24.53 20.06 16.42
C PRO A 111 -23.54 19.67 17.51
N ILE A 112 -24.01 18.90 18.50
CA ILE A 112 -23.14 18.33 19.53
C ILE A 112 -22.43 17.12 18.92
N TYR A 113 -21.23 17.36 18.40
CA TYR A 113 -20.31 16.30 18.00
C TYR A 113 -19.72 15.66 19.26
N VAL A 114 -20.09 14.40 19.53
CA VAL A 114 -19.50 13.62 20.61
C VAL A 114 -18.25 12.92 20.06
N ASP A 115 -17.08 13.47 20.35
CA ASP A 115 -15.81 12.81 20.08
C ASP A 115 -15.69 11.56 20.96
N ARG A 116 -15.79 10.38 20.35
CA ARG A 116 -15.59 9.11 21.06
C ARG A 116 -14.12 8.74 21.05
N ALA A 117 -13.36 9.34 21.96
CA ALA A 117 -12.03 8.84 22.33
C ALA A 117 -12.16 7.96 23.59
N LEU A 118 -12.06 6.64 23.42
CA LEU A 118 -11.71 5.65 24.45
C LEU A 118 -11.16 4.40 23.75
#